data_AF-A0A3D2G1G5-F1
#
_entry.id   AF-A0A3D2G1G5-F1
#
_cell.length_a   1.000
_cell.length_b   1.000
_cell.length_c   1.000
_cell.angle_alpha   90.00
_cell.angle_beta   90.00
_cell.angle_gamma   90.00
#
_symmetry.space_group_name_H-M   'P 1'
#
loop_
_entity.id
_entity.type
_entity.pdbx_description
1 polymer ?
#
loop_
_entity_poly.entity_id
_entity_poly.type
_entity_poly.pdbx_seq_one_letter_code
_entity_poly.pdbx_strand_id
1 'polypeptide(L)'
;CSRRRVAGLMRLLRDEGYDAEKLAAIHAPIGLAIGAVTPAEIAVSICAQLVEHRRALPETEYPGTLLEQTNSDLSAIRYLAENAEPKALLLVLTSTGSTPVKSGALMAVNKLGTGCGTIGGGCSEAAAMQRARKIIGTGESCVIEINMTNDVAADEGMVCGGTMRVLIEDASENKT
;
A
#
# COMPACT_ATOMS: atom_id res chain seq x y z
N CYS A 1 -4.71 5.48 -30.14
CA CYS A 1 -5.60 5.20 -31.29
C CYS A 1 -6.30 6.50 -31.72
N SER A 2 -6.47 6.80 -33.01
CA SER A 2 -7.10 8.07 -33.42
C SER A 2 -8.61 8.06 -33.16
N ARG A 3 -9.20 9.21 -32.76
CA ARG A 3 -10.65 9.34 -32.47
C ARG A 3 -11.53 8.81 -33.61
N ARG A 4 -11.10 9.01 -34.86
CA ARG A 4 -11.78 8.49 -36.06
C ARG A 4 -11.84 6.95 -36.09
N ARG A 5 -10.76 6.26 -35.72
CA ARG A 5 -10.72 4.79 -35.67
C ARG A 5 -11.60 4.25 -34.54
N VAL A 6 -11.57 4.90 -33.39
CA VAL A 6 -12.43 4.54 -32.25
C VAL A 6 -13.91 4.65 -32.61
N ALA A 7 -14.32 5.73 -33.26
CA ALA A 7 -15.71 5.90 -33.70
C ALA A 7 -16.16 4.80 -34.67
N GLY A 8 -15.28 4.40 -35.60
CA GLY A 8 -15.56 3.28 -36.52
C GLY A 8 -15.72 1.94 -35.80
N LEU A 9 -14.81 1.63 -34.87
CA LEU A 9 -14.87 0.40 -34.06
C LEU A 9 -16.15 0.36 -33.20
N MET A 10 -16.48 1.46 -32.52
CA MET A 10 -17.68 1.53 -31.67
C MET A 10 -18.98 1.35 -32.47
N ARG A 11 -19.02 1.85 -33.71
CA ARG A 11 -20.16 1.61 -34.61
C ARG A 11 -20.26 0.13 -34.97
N LEU A 12 -19.15 -0.48 -35.39
CA LEU A 12 -19.12 -1.89 -35.76
C LEU A 12 -19.58 -2.79 -34.61
N LEU A 13 -19.09 -2.54 -33.39
CA LEU A 13 -19.50 -3.31 -32.21
C LEU A 13 -20.99 -3.14 -31.89
N ARG A 14 -21.58 -1.95 -32.08
CA ARG A 14 -23.03 -1.79 -31.92
C ARG A 14 -23.81 -2.53 -32.99
N ASP A 15 -23.37 -2.44 -34.24
CA ASP A 15 -24.02 -3.10 -35.38
C ASP A 15 -23.97 -4.64 -35.24
N GLU A 16 -22.93 -5.19 -34.58
CA GLU A 16 -22.82 -6.61 -34.21
C GLU A 16 -23.69 -7.01 -33.00
N GLY A 17 -24.41 -6.07 -32.38
CA GLY A 17 -25.36 -6.34 -31.31
C GLY A 17 -24.74 -6.46 -29.91
N TYR A 18 -23.54 -5.90 -29.70
CA TYR A 18 -22.96 -5.87 -28.35
C TYR A 18 -23.75 -4.95 -27.42
N ASP A 19 -23.85 -5.39 -26.17
CA ASP A 19 -24.58 -4.69 -25.11
C ASP A 19 -24.05 -3.26 -24.87
N ALA A 20 -24.97 -2.30 -24.76
CA ALA A 20 -24.64 -0.88 -24.65
C ALA A 20 -23.93 -0.54 -23.34
N GLU A 21 -24.23 -1.22 -22.23
CA GLU A 21 -23.57 -0.99 -20.95
C GLU A 21 -22.11 -1.47 -21.00
N LYS A 22 -21.86 -2.64 -21.60
CA LYS A 22 -20.50 -3.15 -21.82
C LYS A 22 -19.69 -2.22 -22.72
N LEU A 23 -20.32 -1.67 -23.77
CA LEU A 23 -19.65 -0.71 -24.65
C LEU A 23 -19.34 0.62 -23.94
N ALA A 24 -20.19 1.06 -23.00
CA ALA A 24 -19.96 2.26 -22.22
C ALA A 24 -18.75 2.14 -21.27
N ALA A 25 -18.40 0.93 -20.84
CA ALA A 25 -17.22 0.67 -20.01
C ALA A 25 -15.88 0.75 -20.78
N ILE A 26 -15.90 0.82 -22.11
CA ILE A 26 -14.69 0.84 -22.94
C ILE A 26 -14.05 2.24 -22.94
N HIS A 27 -12.83 2.34 -22.44
CA HIS A 27 -12.01 3.54 -22.54
C HIS A 27 -11.28 3.61 -23.88
N ALA A 28 -11.87 4.34 -24.83
CA ALA A 28 -11.28 4.57 -26.14
C ALA A 28 -11.50 6.02 -26.62
N PRO A 29 -10.45 6.75 -27.06
CA PRO A 29 -9.04 6.37 -27.06
C PRO A 29 -8.49 6.10 -25.65
N ILE A 30 -7.63 5.09 -25.54
CA ILE A 30 -6.97 4.74 -24.28
C ILE A 30 -5.87 5.75 -23.94
N GLY A 31 -5.70 6.00 -22.64
CA GLY A 31 -4.73 6.92 -22.07
C GLY A 31 -5.27 8.32 -21.78
N LEU A 32 -4.69 8.99 -20.77
CA LEU A 32 -4.98 10.39 -20.45
C LEU A 32 -4.56 11.34 -21.58
N ALA A 33 -5.27 12.46 -21.70
CA ALA A 33 -5.06 13.47 -22.74
C ALA A 33 -3.83 14.37 -22.46
N ILE A 34 -2.64 13.77 -22.34
CA ILE A 34 -1.36 14.47 -22.08
C ILE A 34 -0.64 14.93 -23.35
N GLY A 35 -1.25 14.78 -24.53
CA GLY A 35 -0.62 15.11 -25.81
C GLY A 35 0.41 14.08 -26.30
N ALA A 36 0.34 12.83 -25.83
CA ALA A 36 1.26 11.76 -26.19
C ALA A 36 1.30 11.45 -27.70
N VAL A 37 2.50 11.40 -28.28
CA VAL A 37 2.76 11.08 -29.70
C VAL A 37 3.65 9.84 -29.83
N THR A 38 4.68 9.71 -29.00
CA THR A 38 5.61 8.58 -29.06
C THR A 38 5.07 7.34 -28.33
N PRO A 39 5.52 6.12 -28.68
CA PRO A 39 5.10 4.91 -27.95
C PRO A 39 5.36 4.98 -26.44
N ALA A 40 6.46 5.61 -26.01
CA ALA A 40 6.79 5.79 -24.60
C ALA A 40 5.82 6.75 -23.90
N GLU A 41 5.50 7.89 -24.52
CA GLU A 41 4.49 8.83 -24.00
C GLU A 41 3.10 8.19 -23.93
N ILE A 42 2.74 7.39 -24.94
CA ILE A 42 1.47 6.66 -24.96
C ILE A 42 1.43 5.64 -23.81
N ALA A 43 2.52 4.92 -23.55
CA ALA A 43 2.61 4.00 -22.42
C ALA A 43 2.40 4.73 -21.09
N VAL A 44 3.05 5.88 -20.87
CA VAL A 44 2.87 6.71 -19.67
C VAL A 44 1.42 7.18 -19.54
N SER A 45 0.81 7.66 -20.63
CA SER A 45 -0.59 8.09 -20.69
C SER A 45 -1.56 6.97 -20.29
N ILE A 46 -1.32 5.74 -20.75
CA ILE A 46 -2.10 4.55 -20.40
C ILE A 46 -1.91 4.19 -18.93
N CYS A 47 -0.67 4.09 -18.45
CA CYS A 47 -0.37 3.81 -17.05
C CYS A 47 -1.02 4.84 -16.11
N ALA A 48 -0.99 6.11 -16.48
CA ALA A 48 -1.63 7.18 -15.72
C ALA A 48 -3.16 7.00 -15.65
N GLN A 49 -3.81 6.62 -16.76
CA GLN A 49 -5.25 6.31 -16.78
C GLN A 49 -5.59 5.10 -15.91
N LEU A 50 -4.74 4.06 -15.90
CA LEU A 50 -4.92 2.90 -15.02
C LEU A 50 -4.85 3.29 -13.54
N VAL A 51 -3.89 4.16 -13.18
CA VAL A 51 -3.75 4.66 -11.80
C VAL A 51 -4.94 5.53 -11.40
N GLU A 52 -5.40 6.41 -12.28
CA GLU A 52 -6.60 7.25 -12.06
C GLU A 52 -7.83 6.38 -11.80
N HIS A 53 -8.10 5.41 -12.67
CA HIS A 53 -9.25 4.53 -12.53
C HIS A 53 -9.19 3.71 -11.24
N ARG A 54 -8.02 3.12 -10.93
CA ARG A 54 -7.79 2.39 -9.67
C ARG A 54 -8.07 3.25 -8.44
N ARG A 55 -7.74 4.54 -8.48
CA ARG A 55 -7.99 5.47 -7.37
C ARG A 55 -9.42 5.99 -7.30
N ALA A 56 -10.18 5.91 -8.39
CA ALA A 56 -11.58 6.34 -8.44
C ALA A 56 -12.57 5.24 -8.00
N LEU A 57 -12.12 3.97 -7.94
CA LEU A 57 -12.94 2.88 -7.41
C LEU A 57 -13.26 3.17 -5.93
N PRO A 58 -14.52 3.03 -5.49
CA PRO A 58 -14.89 3.23 -4.09
C PRO A 58 -14.11 2.25 -3.21
N GLU A 59 -13.67 2.70 -2.03
CA GLU A 59 -12.95 1.91 -1.01
C GLU A 59 -13.68 0.62 -0.58
N THR A 60 -14.89 0.38 -1.07
CA THR A 60 -15.74 -0.77 -0.74
C THR A 60 -15.40 -2.05 -1.49
N GLU A 61 -14.63 -2.00 -2.58
CA GLU A 61 -14.16 -3.23 -3.26
C GLU A 61 -12.77 -3.67 -2.79
N TYR A 62 -12.04 -2.76 -2.14
CA TYR A 62 -10.77 -3.00 -1.44
C TYR A 62 -10.78 -2.21 -0.15
N PRO A 63 -11.47 -2.69 0.89
CA PRO A 63 -11.45 -2.00 2.16
C PRO A 63 -9.99 -1.92 2.62
N GLY A 64 -9.60 -0.81 3.26
CA GLY A 64 -8.34 -0.72 4.03
C GLY A 64 -8.24 -1.74 5.19
N THR A 65 -9.07 -2.80 5.17
CA THR A 65 -9.05 -4.01 5.96
C THR A 65 -8.49 -5.22 5.21
N LEU A 66 -8.21 -5.13 3.90
CA LEU A 66 -7.40 -6.11 3.18
C LEU A 66 -5.94 -5.66 3.19
N LEU A 67 -5.07 -6.50 3.73
CA LEU A 67 -3.62 -6.28 3.72
C LEU A 67 -3.16 -6.16 2.26
N GLU A 68 -2.83 -4.95 1.79
CA GLU A 68 -2.43 -4.65 0.40
C GLU A 68 -1.04 -5.21 0.04
N GLN A 69 -0.48 -6.13 0.83
CA GLN A 69 0.85 -6.68 0.60
C GLN A 69 0.92 -7.44 -0.71
N THR A 70 1.56 -6.85 -1.72
CA THR A 70 1.93 -7.54 -2.96
C THR A 70 3.25 -8.30 -2.85
N ASN A 71 3.99 -8.09 -1.76
CA ASN A 71 5.26 -8.75 -1.45
C ASN A 71 5.27 -9.09 0.04
N SER A 72 4.67 -10.21 0.43
CA SER A 72 4.87 -10.77 1.77
C SER A 72 6.29 -11.27 1.87
N ASP A 73 7.18 -10.43 2.38
CA ASP A 73 8.43 -10.91 2.92
C ASP A 73 8.10 -11.81 4.12
N LEU A 74 8.22 -13.12 3.90
CA LEU A 74 7.96 -14.15 4.88
C LEU A 74 8.99 -14.13 6.03
N SER A 75 10.07 -13.34 5.91
CA SER A 75 11.14 -13.26 6.91
C SER A 75 10.61 -12.94 8.30
N ALA A 76 9.72 -11.95 8.43
CA ALA A 76 9.12 -11.57 9.71
C ALA A 76 8.22 -12.67 10.31
N ILE A 77 7.38 -13.29 9.48
CA ILE A 77 6.51 -14.41 9.90
C ILE A 77 7.36 -15.60 10.35
N ARG A 78 8.37 -15.95 9.56
CA ARG A 78 9.30 -17.03 9.85
C ARG A 78 10.06 -16.75 11.13
N TYR A 79 10.53 -15.51 11.34
CA TYR A 79 11.21 -15.11 12.55
C TYR A 79 10.29 -15.26 13.78
N LEU A 80 9.04 -14.82 13.67
CA LEU A 80 8.04 -14.98 14.74
C LEU A 80 7.76 -16.45 15.07
N ALA A 81 7.71 -17.32 14.05
CA ALA A 81 7.38 -18.73 14.21
C ALA A 81 8.55 -19.61 14.69
N GLU A 82 9.77 -19.34 14.22
CA GLU A 82 10.93 -20.22 14.43
C GLU A 82 11.78 -19.83 15.65
N ASN A 83 11.65 -18.62 16.18
CA ASN A 83 12.49 -18.14 17.29
C ASN A 83 11.67 -18.03 18.56
N ALA A 84 12.08 -18.69 19.65
CA ALA A 84 11.33 -18.70 20.91
C ALA A 84 11.61 -17.46 21.80
N GLU A 85 12.57 -16.60 21.44
CA GLU A 85 12.88 -15.44 22.28
C GLU A 85 11.69 -14.46 22.42
N PRO A 86 11.65 -13.70 23.53
CA PRO A 86 10.69 -12.61 23.69
C PRO A 86 10.84 -11.58 22.56
N LYS A 87 9.74 -11.35 21.86
CA LYS A 87 9.66 -10.53 20.65
C LYS A 87 8.28 -9.90 20.52
N ALA A 88 8.19 -8.83 19.75
CA ALA A 88 6.95 -8.15 19.45
C ALA A 88 6.68 -8.20 17.94
N LEU A 89 5.40 -8.27 17.60
CA LEU A 89 4.88 -8.10 16.26
C LEU A 89 4.49 -6.62 16.05
N LEU A 90 4.87 -6.07 14.90
CA LEU A 90 4.37 -4.81 14.40
C LEU A 90 3.65 -5.05 13.08
N LEU A 91 2.43 -4.52 12.96
CA LEU A 91 1.59 -4.66 11.78
C LEU A 91 0.99 -3.31 11.40
N VAL A 92 1.22 -2.86 10.16
CA VAL A 92 0.54 -1.68 9.62
C VAL A 92 -0.92 -2.04 9.34
N LEU A 93 -1.84 -1.53 10.16
CA LEU A 93 -3.28 -1.77 10.02
C LEU A 93 -3.87 -0.96 8.87
N THR A 94 -3.54 0.32 8.81
CA THR A 94 -4.04 1.24 7.79
C THR A 94 -2.93 2.20 7.39
N SER A 95 -2.94 2.61 6.13
CA SER A 95 -2.07 3.65 5.59
C SER A 95 -2.90 4.58 4.71
N THR A 96 -2.70 5.88 4.86
CA THR A 96 -3.39 6.92 4.11
C THR A 96 -2.37 7.89 3.55
N GLY A 97 -2.55 8.31 2.29
CA GLY A 97 -1.62 9.18 1.60
C GLY A 97 -0.36 8.45 1.11
N SER A 98 0.75 9.18 1.08
CA SER A 98 2.06 8.68 0.62
C SER A 98 2.86 8.17 1.80
N THR A 99 2.71 6.89 2.14
CA THR A 99 3.50 6.20 3.16
C THR A 99 4.51 5.25 2.51
N PRO A 100 5.65 4.93 3.16
CA PRO A 100 6.68 4.08 2.57
C PRO A 100 6.21 2.64 2.28
N VAL A 101 5.29 2.14 3.11
CA VAL A 101 4.66 0.82 2.97
C VAL A 101 3.14 0.91 3.04
N LYS A 102 2.46 -0.15 2.62
CA LYS A 102 1.01 -0.26 2.66
C LYS A 102 0.51 -1.02 3.88
N SER A 103 -0.81 -1.00 4.08
CA SER A 103 -1.46 -1.87 5.06
C SER A 103 -1.01 -3.32 4.86
N GLY A 104 -0.76 -4.01 5.97
CA GLY A 104 -0.23 -5.36 5.99
C GLY A 104 1.28 -5.49 6.11
N ALA A 105 2.04 -4.40 6.00
CA ALA A 105 3.47 -4.44 6.29
C ALA A 105 3.73 -4.95 7.71
N LEU A 106 4.66 -5.90 7.80
CA LEU A 106 4.93 -6.69 9.00
C LEU A 106 6.39 -6.54 9.41
N MET A 107 6.63 -6.41 10.70
CA MET A 107 7.95 -6.45 11.29
C MET A 107 7.91 -7.22 12.61
N ALA A 108 8.93 -8.02 12.86
CA ALA A 108 9.18 -8.62 14.16
C ALA A 108 10.39 -7.95 14.79
N VAL A 109 10.38 -7.71 16.10
CA VAL A 109 11.52 -7.12 16.82
C VAL A 109 11.70 -7.78 18.18
N ASN A 110 12.95 -8.07 18.55
CA ASN A 110 13.29 -8.63 19.87
C ASN A 110 13.73 -7.54 20.88
N LYS A 111 14.01 -7.93 22.13
CA LYS A 111 14.44 -6.99 23.19
C LYS A 111 15.74 -6.25 22.90
N LEU A 112 16.62 -6.82 22.08
CA LEU A 112 17.88 -6.20 21.65
C LEU A 112 17.66 -5.14 20.57
N GLY A 113 16.47 -5.09 19.97
CA GLY A 113 16.16 -4.21 18.85
C GLY A 113 16.56 -4.80 17.50
N THR A 114 17.00 -6.06 17.45
CA THR A 114 17.15 -6.78 16.18
C THR A 114 15.77 -7.05 15.62
N GLY A 115 15.54 -6.66 14.36
CA GLY A 115 14.27 -6.82 13.68
C GLY A 115 14.36 -7.60 12.39
N CYS A 116 13.22 -8.12 11.95
CA CYS A 116 13.02 -8.83 10.70
C CYS A 116 11.74 -8.31 10.03
N GLY A 117 11.77 -8.03 8.72
CA GLY A 117 10.73 -7.25 8.04
C GLY A 117 10.84 -5.74 8.30
N THR A 118 9.85 -4.97 7.85
CA THR A 118 9.82 -3.51 7.97
C THR A 118 8.38 -2.98 7.95
N ILE A 119 8.15 -1.87 8.65
CA ILE A 119 6.90 -1.10 8.61
C ILE A 119 7.08 0.26 7.90
N GLY A 120 8.17 0.43 7.14
CA GLY A 120 8.41 1.61 6.33
C GLY A 120 9.76 2.30 6.53
N GLY A 121 10.58 1.85 7.49
CA GLY A 121 11.90 2.40 7.75
C GLY A 121 11.90 3.80 8.38
N GLY A 122 13.10 4.37 8.51
CA GLY A 122 13.32 5.75 8.97
C GLY A 122 13.06 5.98 10.46
N CYS A 123 12.95 7.25 10.86
CA CYS A 123 12.76 7.66 12.26
C CYS A 123 11.45 7.12 12.86
N SER A 124 10.39 7.03 12.05
CA SER A 124 9.09 6.53 12.48
C SER A 124 9.13 5.04 12.85
N GLU A 125 9.89 4.22 12.11
CA GLU A 125 10.11 2.81 12.45
C GLU A 125 10.90 2.67 13.75
N ALA A 126 11.95 3.45 13.94
CA ALA A 126 12.74 3.44 15.17
C ALA A 126 11.90 3.77 16.42
N ALA A 127 10.99 4.74 16.31
CA ALA A 127 10.05 5.08 17.38
C ALA A 127 9.08 3.93 17.70
N ALA A 128 8.55 3.27 16.67
CA ALA A 128 7.70 2.10 16.82
C ALA A 128 8.45 0.93 17.47
N MET A 129 9.70 0.66 17.06
CA MET A 129 10.56 -0.36 17.68
C MET A 129 10.82 -0.05 19.16
N GLN A 130 11.04 1.23 19.52
CA GLN A 130 11.23 1.61 20.91
C GLN A 130 9.97 1.34 21.76
N ARG A 131 8.78 1.56 21.19
CA ARG A 131 7.52 1.21 21.86
C ARG A 131 7.35 -0.29 21.98
N ALA A 132 7.66 -1.05 20.92
CA ALA A 132 7.61 -2.50 20.90
C ALA A 132 8.49 -3.12 21.98
N ARG A 133 9.74 -2.66 22.13
CA ARG A 133 10.66 -3.14 23.18
C ARG A 133 10.11 -2.99 24.60
N LYS A 134 9.23 -2.00 24.85
CA LYS A 134 8.58 -1.81 26.16
C LYS A 134 7.41 -2.76 26.39
N ILE A 135 6.80 -3.28 25.33
CA ILE A 135 5.65 -4.20 25.36
C ILE A 135 6.11 -5.66 25.45
N ILE A 136 7.32 -5.99 24.98
CA ILE A 136 7.81 -7.38 25.01
C ILE A 136 7.87 -7.92 26.45
N GLY A 137 7.12 -8.99 26.70
CA GLY A 137 7.00 -9.69 27.97
C GLY A 137 5.87 -9.17 28.87
N THR A 138 5.04 -8.24 28.42
CA THR A 138 3.87 -7.75 29.18
C THR A 138 2.57 -8.47 28.83
N GLY A 139 2.51 -9.16 27.69
CA GLY A 139 1.27 -9.71 27.12
C GLY A 139 0.29 -8.64 26.61
N GLU A 140 0.70 -7.38 26.58
CA GLU A 140 -0.15 -6.27 26.11
C GLU A 140 -0.06 -6.06 24.60
N SER A 141 -1.02 -5.32 24.07
CA SER A 141 -0.98 -4.78 22.72
C SER A 141 -1.38 -3.30 22.72
N CYS A 142 -0.88 -2.54 21.76
CA CYS A 142 -1.34 -1.17 21.54
C CYS A 142 -1.33 -0.81 20.05
N VAL A 143 -2.15 0.17 19.67
CA VAL A 143 -2.09 0.77 18.34
C VAL A 143 -1.48 2.16 18.47
N ILE A 144 -0.46 2.45 17.67
CA ILE A 144 0.12 3.79 17.56
C ILE A 144 -0.26 4.41 16.22
N GLU A 145 -0.39 5.72 16.20
CA GLU A 145 -0.53 6.50 14.98
C GLU A 145 0.80 7.18 14.65
N ILE A 146 1.23 7.02 13.41
CA ILE A 146 2.44 7.62 12.88
C ILE A 146 2.01 8.63 11.82
N ASN A 147 2.30 9.90 12.08
CA ASN A 147 2.06 11.00 11.16
C ASN A 147 3.40 11.50 10.61
N MET A 148 3.61 11.32 9.31
CA MET A 148 4.84 11.74 8.62
C MET A 148 4.68 13.10 7.91
N THR A 149 3.53 13.76 8.06
CA THR A 149 3.26 15.09 7.52
C THR A 149 3.98 16.18 8.32
N ASN A 150 4.32 15.91 9.59
CA ASN A 150 4.85 16.92 10.54
C ASN A 150 6.35 16.79 10.86
N ASP A 151 7.06 15.79 10.33
CA ASP A 151 8.51 15.71 10.52
C ASP A 151 9.19 16.75 9.61
N VAL A 152 9.92 17.66 10.26
CA VAL A 152 10.49 18.87 9.69
C VAL A 152 11.44 18.56 8.52
N ALA A 153 10.97 18.74 7.29
CA ALA A 153 11.80 19.03 6.13
C ALA A 153 10.95 19.71 5.04
N ALA A 154 10.49 20.93 5.32
CA ALA A 154 9.99 21.84 4.29
C ALA A 154 11.10 22.25 3.29
N ASP A 155 12.37 21.96 3.60
CA ASP A 155 13.53 22.36 2.80
C ASP A 155 14.10 21.24 1.90
N GLU A 156 13.72 19.97 2.11
CA GLU A 156 14.12 18.85 1.26
C GLU A 156 12.86 18.11 0.79
N GLY A 157 12.33 18.50 -0.37
CA GLY A 157 11.00 18.11 -0.89
C GLY A 157 10.78 16.63 -1.25
N MET A 158 11.24 15.68 -0.44
CA MET A 158 11.14 14.23 -0.63
C MET A 158 10.69 13.49 0.64
N VAL A 159 9.69 14.00 1.36
CA VAL A 159 9.12 13.32 2.54
C VAL A 159 7.80 12.63 2.18
N CYS A 160 7.63 11.39 2.65
CA CYS A 160 6.37 10.65 2.60
C CYS A 160 5.30 11.36 3.45
N GLY A 161 4.40 12.13 2.84
CA GLY A 161 3.38 12.94 3.54
C GLY A 161 2.14 12.20 4.04
N GLY A 162 2.22 10.90 4.34
CA GLY A 162 1.08 10.07 4.75
C GLY A 162 0.96 9.85 6.26
N THR A 163 -0.14 9.21 6.66
CA THR A 163 -0.38 8.73 8.03
C THR A 163 -0.59 7.22 8.03
N MET A 164 -0.17 6.55 9.09
CA MET A 164 -0.41 5.11 9.27
C MET A 164 -0.71 4.74 10.71
N ARG A 165 -1.49 3.67 10.88
CA ARG A 165 -1.78 3.07 12.19
C ARG A 165 -1.06 1.74 12.28
N VAL A 166 -0.30 1.54 13.35
CA VAL A 166 0.53 0.35 13.55
C VAL A 166 0.11 -0.34 14.83
N LEU A 167 -0.33 -1.59 14.72
CA LEU A 167 -0.49 -2.50 15.85
C LEU A 167 0.89 -2.93 16.33
N ILE A 168 1.09 -2.91 17.64
CA ILE A 168 2.25 -3.47 18.32
C ILE A 168 1.73 -4.46 19.35
N GLU A 169 2.14 -5.71 19.24
CA GLU A 169 1.67 -6.81 20.08
C GLU A 169 2.85 -7.59 20.64
N ASP A 170 2.78 -7.94 21.93
CA ASP A 170 3.71 -8.91 22.50
C ASP A 170 3.48 -10.30 21.87
N ALA A 171 4.50 -10.81 21.19
CA ALA A 171 4.49 -12.13 20.54
C ALA A 171 5.39 -13.13 21.29
N SER A 172 5.69 -12.85 22.56
CA SER A 172 6.26 -13.83 23.49
C SER A 172 5.22 -14.94 23.69
N GLU A 173 5.62 -16.21 23.58
CA GLU A 173 4.72 -17.37 23.52
C GLU A 173 3.51 -17.26 24.47
N ASN A 174 2.31 -17.24 23.90
CA ASN A 174 1.08 -17.49 24.64
C ASN A 174 1.10 -18.96 25.05
N LYS A 175 1.42 -19.24 26.31
CA LYS A 175 1.18 -20.55 26.92
C LYS A 175 -0.32 -20.82 26.82
N THR A 176 -0.70 -21.60 25.81
CA THR A 176 -2.00 -22.25 25.74
C THR A 176 -1.89 -23.60 26.42
#